data_AF-A0A505IKZ3-F1
#
_entry.id   AF-A0A505IKZ3-F1
#
_cell.length_a   1.000
_cell.length_b   1.000
_cell.length_c   1.000
_cell.angle_alpha   90.00
_cell.angle_beta   90.00
_cell.angle_gamma   90.00
#
_symmetry.space_group_name_H-M   'P 1'
#
loop_
_entity.id
_entity.type
_entity.pdbx_description
1 polymer ?
#
loop_
_entity_poly.entity_id
_entity_poly.type
_entity_poly.pdbx_seq_one_letter_code
_entity_poly.pdbx_strand_id
1 'polypeptide(L)'
;MFFARRSVASARLLLRNQQPRRFDSHAAHHAEPVNESFGVRSPLLQWERKRTLPTLADIYSYYTIVALRSFYVTFGTFASAFVLYQVSKSNDKSDSPSWITNLIHKWTPDEKIFEQRNAIHTAAMEKVAHDRHLFASQGPREFIELKQPEVSFSAVAPYNVAPGQSADLSHVVAHYQRQNQEMETARVARMQDGKVVSLYE
;
A
#
# COMPACT_ATOMS: atom_id res chain seq x y z
N MET A 1 12.87 -4.08 41.12
CA MET A 1 13.68 -4.66 40.04
C MET A 1 12.86 -5.70 39.29
N PHE A 2 12.31 -5.37 38.11
CA PHE A 2 11.95 -6.32 37.04
C PHE A 2 11.74 -5.51 35.75
N PHE A 3 12.71 -5.50 34.84
CA PHE A 3 12.58 -4.89 33.52
C PHE A 3 12.06 -5.96 32.55
N ALA A 4 10.80 -5.84 32.13
CA ALA A 4 10.24 -6.67 31.06
C ALA A 4 10.70 -6.12 29.69
N ARG A 5 11.68 -6.77 29.07
CA ARG A 5 12.02 -6.57 27.65
C ARG A 5 10.90 -7.15 26.79
N ARG A 6 10.03 -6.32 26.22
CA ARG A 6 9.19 -6.72 25.08
C ARG A 6 9.92 -6.41 23.78
N SER A 7 10.42 -7.46 23.14
CA SER A 7 10.94 -7.42 21.78
C SER A 7 9.80 -7.11 20.80
N VAL A 8 9.84 -5.96 20.14
CA VAL A 8 8.97 -5.67 19.00
C VAL A 8 9.59 -6.31 17.77
N ALA A 9 8.93 -7.34 17.23
CA ALA A 9 9.32 -7.90 15.94
C ALA A 9 9.19 -6.82 14.85
N SER A 10 10.28 -6.59 14.13
CA SER A 10 10.38 -5.52 13.13
C SER A 10 9.46 -5.81 11.94
N ALA A 11 8.41 -5.00 11.79
CA ALA A 11 7.50 -5.02 10.63
C ALA A 11 8.20 -4.72 9.28
N ARG A 12 9.52 -4.49 9.28
CA ARG A 12 10.34 -4.27 8.06
C ARG A 12 10.52 -5.52 7.20
N LEU A 13 10.17 -6.71 7.66
CA LEU A 13 10.34 -7.95 6.89
C LEU A 13 9.22 -8.22 5.87
N LEU A 14 8.06 -7.56 5.99
CA LEU A 14 6.91 -7.79 5.10
C LEU A 14 6.87 -6.89 3.84
N LEU A 15 7.83 -5.98 3.67
CA LEU A 15 7.90 -5.11 2.49
C LEU A 15 8.91 -5.57 1.41
N ARG A 16 9.60 -6.70 1.61
CA ARG A 16 10.71 -7.12 0.72
C ARG A 16 10.28 -7.79 -0.59
N ASN A 17 8.99 -8.12 -0.76
CA ASN A 17 8.51 -8.89 -1.91
C ASN A 17 7.73 -8.08 -2.97
N GLN A 18 7.76 -6.74 -2.95
CA GLN A 18 7.28 -5.97 -4.10
C GLN A 18 8.39 -5.84 -5.15
N GLN A 19 8.29 -6.65 -6.20
CA GLN A 19 9.11 -6.52 -7.42
C GLN A 19 8.83 -5.19 -8.13
N PRO A 20 9.85 -4.42 -8.55
CA PRO A 20 9.65 -3.30 -9.44
C PRO A 20 9.46 -3.81 -10.88
N ARG A 21 8.34 -3.45 -11.52
CA ARG A 21 8.12 -3.67 -12.94
C ARG A 21 9.15 -2.85 -13.74
N ARG A 22 10.09 -3.52 -14.40
CA ARG A 22 10.97 -2.92 -15.42
C ARG A 22 10.14 -2.65 -16.68
N PHE A 23 10.23 -1.42 -17.19
CA PHE A 23 9.92 -1.11 -18.58
C PHE A 23 11.23 -1.21 -19.37
N ASP A 24 11.25 -2.10 -20.36
CA ASP A 24 12.30 -2.18 -21.38
C ASP A 24 11.99 -1.18 -22.50
N SER A 25 13.01 -0.44 -22.94
CA SER A 25 13.05 0.21 -24.25
C SER A 25 14.49 0.15 -24.79
N HIS A 26 14.60 -0.34 -26.02
CA HIS A 26 15.79 -0.78 -26.74
C HIS A 26 16.64 0.34 -27.38
N ALA A 27 17.86 -0.09 -27.77
CA ALA A 27 18.78 0.43 -28.82
C ALA A 27 19.73 1.57 -28.39
N ALA A 28 21.02 1.30 -28.09
CA ALA A 28 22.13 0.88 -28.97
C ALA A 28 22.60 1.99 -29.92
N HIS A 29 23.68 2.69 -29.54
CA HIS A 29 24.67 3.19 -30.50
C HIS A 29 26.08 2.98 -29.94
N HIS A 30 26.87 2.38 -30.79
CA HIS A 30 28.19 1.81 -30.57
C HIS A 30 29.26 2.88 -30.41
N ALA A 31 30.25 2.57 -29.58
CA ALA A 31 31.57 3.20 -29.56
C ALA A 31 32.47 2.56 -30.63
N GLU A 32 33.37 3.36 -31.22
CA GLU A 32 34.77 3.09 -31.64
C GLU A 32 35.21 4.05 -32.78
N PRO A 33 36.51 4.14 -33.21
CA PRO A 33 37.75 3.42 -32.82
C PRO A 33 38.95 4.42 -32.56
N VAL A 34 40.23 4.12 -32.26
CA VAL A 34 41.28 3.39 -33.01
C VAL A 34 42.59 3.30 -32.15
N ASN A 35 42.99 2.08 -31.79
CA ASN A 35 44.30 1.38 -31.94
C ASN A 35 45.56 2.25 -32.23
N GLU A 36 46.67 2.23 -31.47
CA GLU A 36 47.78 1.24 -31.40
C GLU A 36 48.88 1.85 -30.49
N SER A 37 49.73 1.15 -29.73
CA SER A 37 50.60 0.05 -30.12
C SER A 37 51.13 -0.69 -28.87
N PHE A 38 51.39 -1.98 -29.06
CA PHE A 38 51.91 -2.89 -28.05
C PHE A 38 53.37 -2.59 -27.71
N GLY A 39 53.63 -2.35 -26.42
CA GLY A 39 54.97 -2.27 -25.84
C GLY A 39 55.02 -3.06 -24.53
N VAL A 40 55.40 -4.33 -24.65
CA VAL A 40 55.70 -5.30 -23.58
C VAL A 40 56.35 -4.68 -22.33
N ARG A 41 55.66 -4.70 -21.18
CA ARG A 41 56.30 -4.88 -19.85
C ARG A 41 55.30 -5.29 -18.75
N SER A 42 55.29 -6.59 -18.47
CA SER A 42 55.04 -7.30 -17.19
C SER A 42 54.20 -6.64 -16.06
N PRO A 43 53.15 -7.33 -15.55
CA PRO A 43 52.35 -6.91 -14.39
C PRO A 43 52.97 -7.37 -13.05
N LEU A 44 54.27 -7.09 -12.85
CA LEU A 44 55.03 -7.57 -11.68
C LEU A 44 55.74 -6.48 -10.89
N LEU A 45 55.29 -5.22 -10.98
CA LEU A 45 55.83 -4.11 -10.17
C LEU A 45 54.74 -3.11 -9.74
N GLN A 46 53.57 -3.61 -9.29
CA GLN A 46 52.52 -2.76 -8.69
C GLN A 46 52.21 -3.10 -7.23
N TRP A 47 53.20 -3.64 -6.51
CA TRP A 47 53.13 -3.84 -5.05
C TRP A 47 54.07 -2.93 -4.25
N GLU A 48 54.84 -2.07 -4.93
CA GLU A 48 55.70 -1.11 -4.26
C GLU A 48 54.92 0.17 -3.94
N ARG A 49 53.91 0.01 -3.08
CA ARG A 49 53.32 1.15 -2.35
C ARG A 49 54.45 1.70 -1.49
N LYS A 50 55.08 2.78 -1.97
CA LYS A 50 56.12 3.54 -1.28
C LYS A 50 55.71 3.70 0.19
N ARG A 51 56.34 2.94 1.09
CA ARG A 51 56.38 3.26 2.51
C ARG A 51 57.35 4.43 2.66
N THR A 52 56.92 5.62 2.22
CA THR A 52 57.57 6.86 2.61
C THR A 52 57.39 6.97 4.12
N LEU A 53 58.51 7.03 4.86
CA LEU A 53 58.49 7.38 6.27
C LEU A 53 57.70 8.68 6.42
N PRO A 54 56.78 8.77 7.40
CA PRO A 54 56.01 9.99 7.61
C PRO A 54 57.00 11.13 7.83
N THR A 55 56.88 12.18 7.02
CA THR A 55 57.74 13.34 7.17
C THR A 55 57.46 13.98 8.53
N LEU A 56 58.42 14.70 9.12
CA LEU A 56 58.20 15.38 10.40
C LEU A 56 56.96 16.30 10.33
N ALA A 57 56.69 16.91 9.18
CA ALA A 57 55.48 17.69 8.93
C ALA A 57 54.17 16.88 9.08
N ASP A 58 54.15 15.62 8.63
CA ASP A 58 52.97 14.74 8.76
C ASP A 58 52.73 14.33 10.22
N ILE A 59 53.80 14.08 10.98
CA ILE A 59 53.72 13.73 12.40
C ILE A 59 53.22 14.93 13.22
N TYR A 60 53.78 16.12 12.97
CA TYR A 60 53.35 17.35 13.63
C TYR A 60 51.92 17.75 13.27
N SER A 61 51.50 17.56 12.01
CA SER A 61 50.12 17.78 11.56
C SER A 61 49.14 16.82 12.23
N TYR A 62 49.50 15.54 12.37
CA TYR A 62 48.67 14.55 13.06
C TYR A 62 48.48 14.90 14.54
N TYR A 63 49.56 15.26 15.24
CA TYR A 63 49.50 15.65 16.65
C TYR A 63 48.71 16.94 16.88
N THR A 64 48.85 17.95 16.01
CA THR A 64 48.09 19.20 16.14
C THR A 64 46.60 18.98 15.87
N ILE A 65 46.23 18.25 14.80
CA ILE A 65 44.83 17.96 14.49
C ILE A 65 44.17 17.11 15.58
N VAL A 66 44.87 16.12 16.13
CA VAL A 66 44.36 15.26 17.22
C VAL A 66 44.30 16.02 18.55
N ALA A 67 45.28 16.88 18.86
CA ALA A 67 45.29 17.70 20.06
C ALA A 67 44.16 18.75 20.04
N LEU A 68 43.95 19.43 18.92
CA LEU A 68 42.85 20.39 18.75
C LEU A 68 41.49 19.69 18.90
N ARG A 69 41.30 18.51 18.29
CA ARG A 69 40.05 17.74 18.42
C ARG A 69 39.76 17.28 19.84
N SER A 70 40.76 16.73 20.53
CA SER A 70 40.61 16.27 21.92
C SER A 70 40.38 17.44 22.90
N PHE A 71 40.97 18.61 22.64
CA PHE A 71 40.70 19.83 23.39
C PHE A 71 39.21 20.22 23.34
N TYR A 72 38.61 20.34 22.15
CA TYR A 72 37.19 20.69 22.04
C TYR A 72 36.26 19.61 22.61
N VAL A 73 36.62 18.34 22.45
CA VAL A 73 35.84 17.24 23.02
C VAL A 73 35.85 17.30 24.54
N THR A 74 37.01 17.51 25.17
CA THR A 74 37.13 17.57 26.64
C THR A 74 36.38 18.76 27.23
N PHE A 75 36.55 19.97 26.68
CA PHE A 75 35.79 21.15 27.10
C PHE A 75 34.29 20.99 26.85
N GLY A 76 33.89 20.38 25.73
CA GLY A 76 32.50 20.07 25.43
C GLY A 76 31.89 19.09 26.43
N THR A 77 32.60 18.03 26.79
CA THR A 77 32.16 17.09 27.83
C THR A 77 32.08 17.74 29.21
N PHE A 78 33.05 18.59 29.57
CA PHE A 78 33.05 19.25 30.87
C PHE A 78 31.91 20.26 31.00
N ALA A 79 31.67 21.05 29.95
CA ALA A 79 30.53 21.97 29.88
C ALA A 79 29.19 21.22 29.90
N SER A 80 29.07 20.12 29.14
CA SER A 80 27.88 19.26 29.14
C SER A 80 27.60 18.67 30.53
N ALA A 81 28.64 18.15 31.20
CA ALA A 81 28.52 17.62 32.55
C ALA A 81 28.10 18.70 33.56
N PHE A 82 28.61 19.93 33.42
CA PHE A 82 28.21 21.06 34.27
C PHE A 82 26.73 21.45 34.08
N VAL A 83 26.28 21.50 32.82
CA VAL A 83 24.86 21.75 32.50
C VAL A 83 23.98 20.64 33.07
N LEU A 84 24.37 19.37 32.89
CA LEU A 84 23.66 18.23 33.47
C LEU A 84 23.61 18.29 34.99
N TYR A 85 24.70 18.67 35.65
CA TYR A 85 24.75 18.84 37.11
C TYR A 85 23.79 19.94 37.59
N GLN A 86 23.75 21.08 36.90
CA GLN A 86 22.81 22.16 37.24
C GLN A 86 21.35 21.72 37.08
N VAL A 87 21.03 21.00 36.00
CA VAL A 87 19.69 20.45 35.76
C VAL A 87 19.31 19.41 36.82
N SER A 88 20.24 18.53 37.20
CA SER A 88 20.01 17.54 38.27
C SER A 88 19.74 18.23 39.61
N LYS A 89 20.58 19.20 39.97
CA LYS A 89 20.48 19.94 41.23
C LYS A 89 19.21 20.79 41.34
N SER A 90 18.68 21.28 40.22
CA SER A 90 17.38 21.96 40.21
C SER A 90 16.22 20.99 40.45
N ASN A 91 16.33 19.74 40.01
CA ASN A 91 15.29 18.73 40.19
C ASN A 91 15.23 18.20 41.62
N ASP A 92 16.36 18.08 42.32
CA ASP A 92 16.41 17.57 43.70
C ASP A 92 15.74 18.48 44.74
N LYS A 93 15.47 19.75 44.38
CA LYS A 93 14.93 20.77 45.30
C LYS A 93 13.45 21.06 45.09
N SER A 94 12.82 20.46 44.09
CA SER A 94 11.43 20.73 43.74
C SER A 94 10.64 19.44 43.69
N ASP A 95 9.56 19.34 44.46
CA ASP A 95 8.59 18.24 44.35
C ASP A 95 7.81 18.26 43.01
N SER A 96 8.02 19.30 42.19
CA SER A 96 7.43 19.45 40.86
C SER A 96 8.24 18.74 39.77
N PRO A 97 7.59 18.20 38.72
CA PRO A 97 8.28 17.61 37.57
C PRO A 97 9.24 18.62 36.91
N SER A 98 10.39 18.12 36.45
CA SER A 98 11.41 18.96 35.80
C SER A 98 10.85 19.74 34.60
N TRP A 99 11.44 20.88 34.27
CA TRP A 99 11.04 21.66 33.09
C TRP A 99 11.06 20.83 31.78
N ILE A 100 12.02 19.90 31.66
CA ILE A 100 12.12 18.96 30.53
C ILE A 100 10.92 18.01 30.53
N THR A 101 10.55 17.47 31.71
CA THR A 101 9.36 16.62 31.87
C THR A 101 8.08 17.36 31.46
N ASN A 102 7.93 18.63 31.85
CA ASN A 102 6.79 19.46 31.42
C ASN A 102 6.79 19.69 29.90
N LEU A 103 7.96 19.86 29.28
CA LEU A 103 8.07 19.98 27.83
C LEU A 103 7.66 18.68 27.13
N ILE A 104 8.08 17.53 27.67
CA ILE A 104 7.72 16.21 27.14
C ILE A 104 6.22 15.99 27.23
N HIS A 105 5.60 16.28 28.39
CA HIS A 105 4.15 16.18 28.56
C HIS A 105 3.36 17.11 27.63
N LYS A 106 3.92 18.27 27.28
CA LYS A 106 3.26 19.21 26.36
C LYS A 106 3.14 18.67 24.93
N TRP A 107 4.06 17.80 24.51
CA TRP A 107 4.13 17.26 23.15
C TRP A 107 3.80 15.76 23.04
N THR A 108 3.72 15.06 24.18
CA THR A 108 3.42 13.62 24.22
C THR A 108 1.97 13.44 24.66
N PRO A 109 1.14 12.69 23.89
CA PRO A 109 -0.24 12.44 24.29
C PRO A 109 -0.32 11.68 25.62
N ASP A 110 -1.32 12.02 26.43
CA ASP A 110 -1.56 11.36 27.72
C ASP A 110 -1.88 9.87 27.55
N GLU A 111 -1.52 9.07 28.56
CA GLU A 111 -1.79 7.63 28.62
C GLU A 111 -3.27 7.30 28.42
N LYS A 112 -4.17 8.13 28.96
CA LYS A 112 -5.62 7.99 28.82
C LYS A 112 -6.08 7.98 27.35
N ILE A 113 -5.43 8.74 26.48
CA ILE A 113 -5.76 8.77 25.04
C ILE A 113 -5.35 7.44 24.39
N PHE A 114 -4.21 6.88 24.80
CA PHE A 114 -3.78 5.57 24.33
C PHE A 114 -4.70 4.46 24.84
N GLU A 115 -5.11 4.50 26.09
CA GLU A 115 -6.09 3.57 26.65
C GLU A 115 -7.43 3.64 25.91
N GLN A 116 -7.95 4.85 25.66
CA GLN A 116 -9.19 5.05 24.92
C GLN A 116 -9.10 4.50 23.49
N ARG A 117 -7.99 4.77 22.79
CA ARG A 117 -7.77 4.24 21.44
C ARG A 117 -7.69 2.72 21.44
N ASN A 118 -6.98 2.14 22.40
CA ASN A 118 -6.89 0.69 22.54
C ASN A 118 -8.26 0.07 22.82
N ALA A 119 -9.08 0.69 23.68
CA ALA A 119 -10.44 0.24 23.95
C ALA A 119 -11.32 0.26 22.69
N ILE A 120 -11.26 1.34 21.89
CA ILE A 120 -12.00 1.45 20.63
C ILE A 120 -11.55 0.36 19.64
N HIS A 121 -10.24 0.15 19.50
CA HIS A 121 -9.72 -0.89 18.62
C HIS A 121 -10.14 -2.28 19.04
N THR A 122 -10.09 -2.60 20.33
CA THR A 122 -10.54 -3.89 20.86
C THR A 122 -12.04 -4.08 20.63
N ALA A 123 -12.86 -3.09 20.96
CA ALA A 123 -14.31 -3.16 20.73
C ALA A 123 -14.67 -3.31 19.25
N ALA A 124 -13.96 -2.61 18.36
CA ALA A 124 -14.13 -2.77 16.92
C ALA A 124 -13.75 -4.17 16.44
N MET A 125 -12.65 -4.73 16.96
CA MET A 125 -12.20 -6.08 16.62
C MET A 125 -13.17 -7.15 17.12
N GLU A 126 -13.70 -6.99 18.33
CA GLU A 126 -14.75 -7.86 18.89
C GLU A 126 -16.01 -7.84 18.03
N LYS A 127 -16.45 -6.65 17.60
CA LYS A 127 -17.59 -6.51 16.69
C LYS A 127 -17.33 -7.19 15.34
N VAL A 128 -16.15 -6.99 14.75
CA VAL A 128 -15.77 -7.64 13.49
C VAL A 128 -15.70 -9.16 13.63
N ALA A 129 -15.22 -9.68 14.77
CA ALA A 129 -15.19 -11.11 15.03
C ALA A 129 -16.61 -11.68 15.15
N HIS A 130 -17.52 -10.97 15.82
CA HIS A 130 -18.93 -11.32 15.91
C HIS A 130 -19.60 -11.34 14.53
N ASP A 131 -19.41 -10.28 13.74
CA ASP A 131 -19.95 -10.19 12.39
C ASP A 131 -19.37 -11.28 11.47
N ARG A 132 -18.07 -11.57 11.58
CA ARG A 132 -17.46 -12.69 10.86
C ARG A 132 -18.11 -14.01 11.23
N HIS A 133 -18.45 -14.25 12.50
CA HIS A 133 -19.16 -15.46 12.88
C HIS A 133 -20.53 -15.57 12.20
N LEU A 134 -21.27 -14.46 12.08
CA LEU A 134 -22.56 -14.41 11.37
C LEU A 134 -22.43 -14.65 9.86
N PHE A 135 -21.40 -14.09 9.23
CA PHE A 135 -21.24 -14.18 7.77
C PHE A 135 -20.44 -15.39 7.29
N ALA A 136 -19.58 -15.96 8.15
CA ALA A 136 -18.77 -17.13 7.79
C ALA A 136 -19.61 -18.40 7.59
N SER A 137 -20.79 -18.49 8.23
CA SER A 137 -21.68 -19.65 8.06
C SER A 137 -22.47 -19.63 6.75
N GLN A 138 -22.43 -18.55 5.96
CA GLN A 138 -23.24 -18.42 4.74
C GLN A 138 -22.69 -19.19 3.53
N GLY A 139 -21.56 -19.89 3.66
CA GLY A 139 -20.95 -20.65 2.57
C GLY A 139 -20.44 -19.76 1.41
N PRO A 140 -19.79 -20.35 0.39
CA PRO A 140 -19.45 -19.62 -0.83
C PRO A 140 -20.73 -19.06 -1.49
N ARG A 141 -20.68 -17.81 -1.97
CA ARG A 141 -21.81 -17.22 -2.71
C ARG A 141 -22.14 -18.10 -3.92
N GLU A 142 -23.40 -18.51 -4.05
CA GLU A 142 -23.88 -19.36 -5.15
C GLU A 142 -23.87 -18.62 -6.51
N PHE A 143 -23.91 -17.29 -6.48
CA PHE A 143 -23.88 -16.43 -7.66
C PHE A 143 -22.66 -15.48 -7.67
N ILE A 144 -22.12 -15.23 -8.87
CA ILE A 144 -21.06 -14.25 -9.09
C ILE A 144 -21.73 -12.91 -9.42
N GLU A 145 -21.51 -11.90 -8.58
CA GLU A 145 -22.01 -10.56 -8.82
C GLU A 145 -21.24 -9.93 -10.00
N LEU A 146 -21.96 -9.66 -11.10
CA LEU A 146 -21.40 -8.92 -12.22
C LEU A 146 -21.26 -7.45 -11.81
N LYS A 147 -20.11 -6.82 -12.07
CA LYS A 147 -19.87 -5.39 -11.74
C LYS A 147 -20.84 -4.43 -12.43
N GLN A 148 -21.45 -4.86 -13.52
CA GLN A 148 -22.30 -4.05 -14.38
C GLN A 148 -23.49 -4.91 -14.86
N PRO A 149 -24.42 -5.28 -13.96
CA PRO A 149 -25.55 -6.12 -14.34
C PRO A 149 -26.38 -5.41 -15.43
N GLU A 150 -26.52 -4.10 -15.32
CA GLU A 150 -27.25 -3.28 -16.29
C GLU A 150 -26.67 -3.36 -17.71
N VAL A 151 -25.35 -3.45 -17.88
CA VAL A 151 -24.73 -3.48 -19.22
C VAL A 151 -24.83 -4.88 -19.85
N SER A 152 -24.76 -5.94 -19.03
CA SER A 152 -24.83 -7.32 -19.52
C SER A 152 -26.26 -7.77 -19.83
N PHE A 153 -27.26 -7.21 -19.14
CA PHE A 153 -28.67 -7.62 -19.28
C PHE A 153 -29.56 -6.59 -19.99
N SER A 154 -29.10 -5.36 -20.22
CA SER A 154 -29.84 -4.42 -21.06
C SER A 154 -29.61 -4.74 -22.53
N ALA A 155 -30.67 -5.13 -23.24
CA ALA A 155 -30.68 -5.39 -24.68
C ALA A 155 -30.58 -4.10 -25.53
N VAL A 156 -29.84 -3.10 -25.07
CA VAL A 156 -29.59 -1.87 -25.83
C VAL A 156 -28.38 -2.11 -26.72
N ALA A 157 -28.55 -1.87 -28.02
CA ALA A 157 -27.45 -1.99 -28.97
C ALA A 157 -26.28 -1.09 -28.53
N PRO A 158 -25.02 -1.55 -28.64
CA PRO A 158 -23.84 -0.81 -28.18
C PRO A 158 -23.56 0.49 -28.98
N TYR A 159 -24.36 0.78 -30.01
CA TYR A 159 -24.29 1.95 -30.85
C TYR A 159 -25.69 2.52 -31.07
N ASN A 160 -25.77 3.83 -31.29
CA ASN A 160 -27.02 4.52 -31.58
C ASN A 160 -27.53 4.10 -32.97
N VAL A 161 -28.62 3.33 -33.01
CA VAL A 161 -29.30 2.95 -34.25
C VAL A 161 -30.26 4.05 -34.67
N ALA A 162 -30.17 4.49 -35.93
CA ALA A 162 -31.08 5.49 -36.46
C ALA A 162 -32.54 4.96 -36.43
N PRO A 163 -33.53 5.81 -36.12
CA PRO A 163 -34.94 5.41 -36.20
C PRO A 163 -35.27 4.85 -37.59
N GLY A 164 -35.89 3.67 -37.65
CA GLY A 164 -36.26 3.01 -38.90
C GLY A 164 -35.17 2.14 -39.54
N GLN A 165 -34.00 1.95 -38.91
CA GLN A 165 -32.95 1.08 -39.46
C GLN A 165 -33.20 -0.43 -39.26
N SER A 166 -34.18 -0.80 -38.44
CA SER A 166 -34.62 -2.18 -38.27
C SER A 166 -35.28 -2.72 -39.53
N ALA A 167 -35.18 -4.04 -39.77
CA ALA A 167 -35.93 -4.69 -40.84
C ALA A 167 -37.43 -4.41 -40.70
N ASP A 168 -38.14 -4.25 -41.82
CA ASP A 168 -39.60 -4.13 -41.81
C ASP A 168 -40.21 -5.47 -41.39
N LEU A 169 -40.81 -5.49 -40.20
CA LEU A 169 -41.47 -6.65 -39.61
C LEU A 169 -42.98 -6.67 -39.89
N SER A 170 -43.51 -5.73 -40.68
CA SER A 170 -44.94 -5.61 -40.97
C SER A 170 -45.58 -6.93 -41.43
N HIS A 171 -44.90 -7.66 -42.32
CA HIS A 171 -45.36 -8.95 -42.83
C HIS A 171 -45.42 -10.03 -41.75
N VAL A 172 -44.40 -10.08 -40.87
CA VAL A 172 -44.34 -11.05 -39.76
C VAL A 172 -45.44 -10.73 -38.74
N VAL A 173 -45.62 -9.44 -38.42
CA VAL A 173 -46.69 -8.97 -37.54
C VAL A 173 -48.05 -9.35 -38.12
N ALA A 174 -48.29 -9.11 -39.40
CA ALA A 174 -49.54 -9.46 -40.07
C ALA A 174 -49.80 -10.97 -40.05
N HIS A 175 -48.77 -11.80 -40.24
CA HIS A 175 -48.89 -13.25 -40.14
C HIS A 175 -49.36 -13.70 -38.75
N TYR A 176 -48.71 -13.23 -37.68
CA TYR A 176 -49.07 -13.62 -36.31
C TYR A 176 -50.40 -13.03 -35.85
N GLN A 177 -50.75 -11.82 -36.30
CA GLN A 177 -52.07 -11.25 -36.03
C GLN A 177 -53.17 -12.10 -36.64
N ARG A 178 -52.99 -12.56 -37.89
CA ARG A 178 -53.92 -13.48 -38.54
C ARG A 178 -54.03 -14.80 -37.76
N GLN A 179 -52.90 -15.39 -37.39
CA GLN A 179 -52.87 -16.63 -36.62
C GLN A 179 -53.59 -16.49 -35.28
N ASN A 180 -53.38 -15.38 -34.56
CA ASN A 180 -54.09 -15.10 -33.31
C ASN A 180 -55.60 -14.95 -33.52
N GLN A 181 -56.02 -14.26 -34.58
CA GLN A 181 -57.44 -14.12 -34.92
C GLN A 181 -58.08 -15.48 -35.21
N GLU A 182 -57.40 -16.35 -35.97
CA GLU A 182 -57.86 -17.71 -36.25
C GLU A 182 -57.97 -18.56 -34.97
N MET A 183 -57.02 -18.42 -34.05
CA MET A 183 -57.09 -19.11 -32.75
C MET A 183 -58.23 -18.59 -31.89
N GLU A 184 -58.48 -17.27 -31.86
CA GLU A 184 -59.59 -16.69 -31.12
C GLU A 184 -60.95 -17.08 -31.71
N THR A 185 -61.10 -17.07 -33.03
CA THR A 185 -62.35 -17.55 -33.66
C THR A 185 -62.56 -19.04 -33.39
N ALA A 186 -61.52 -19.87 -33.47
CA ALA A 186 -61.58 -21.28 -33.11
C ALA A 186 -61.86 -21.50 -31.60
N ARG A 187 -61.37 -20.62 -30.72
CA ARG A 187 -61.68 -20.63 -29.29
C ARG A 187 -63.15 -20.30 -29.05
N VAL A 188 -63.66 -19.22 -29.65
CA VAL A 188 -65.07 -18.80 -29.52
C VAL A 188 -66.01 -19.86 -30.06
N ALA A 189 -65.71 -20.47 -31.22
CA ALA A 189 -66.50 -21.57 -31.78
C ALA A 189 -66.57 -22.76 -30.79
N ARG A 190 -65.45 -23.14 -30.18
CA ARG A 190 -65.40 -24.20 -29.15
C ARG A 190 -66.20 -23.86 -27.88
N MET A 191 -66.32 -22.58 -27.53
CA MET A 191 -67.13 -22.13 -26.40
C MET A 191 -68.63 -22.14 -26.70
N GLN A 192 -69.04 -21.82 -27.93
CA GLN A 192 -70.46 -21.85 -28.35
C GLN A 192 -71.07 -23.26 -28.28
N ASP A 193 -70.27 -24.29 -28.54
CA ASP A 193 -70.69 -25.70 -28.43
C ASP A 193 -70.83 -26.19 -26.98
N GLY A 194 -70.51 -25.37 -25.97
CA GLY A 194 -70.67 -25.67 -24.54
C GLY A 194 -69.75 -26.79 -24.00
N LYS A 195 -68.80 -27.28 -24.80
CA LYS A 195 -67.93 -28.41 -24.47
C LYS A 195 -66.58 -28.03 -23.87
N VAL A 196 -66.19 -26.75 -23.87
CA VAL A 196 -64.84 -26.31 -23.43
C VAL A 196 -64.94 -25.25 -22.33
N VAL A 197 -64.36 -25.56 -21.17
CA VAL A 197 -64.19 -24.64 -20.03
C VAL A 197 -62.93 -23.79 -20.25
N SER A 198 -63.03 -22.47 -20.03
CA SER A 198 -61.88 -21.58 -20.16
C SER A 198 -60.91 -21.75 -18.99
N LEU A 199 -59.60 -21.70 -19.24
CA LEU A 199 -58.56 -21.83 -18.20
C LEU A 199 -58.35 -20.54 -17.37
N TYR A 200 -59.16 -19.50 -17.58
CA TYR A 200 -59.01 -18.18 -16.96
C TYR A 200 -60.24 -17.76 -16.13
N GLU A 201 -61.03 -18.74 -15.68
CA GLU A 201 -62.11 -18.56 -14.71
C GLU A 201 -61.78 -19.32 -13.42
#